data_AF-A0A800CYE2-F1
#
_entry.id   AF-A0A800CYE2-F1
#
_cell.length_a   1.000
_cell.length_b   1.000
_cell.length_c   1.000
_cell.angle_alpha   90.00
_cell.angle_beta   90.00
_cell.angle_gamma   90.00
#
_symmetry.space_group_name_H-M   'P 1'
#
loop_
_entity.id
_entity.type
_entity.pdbx_description
1 polymer ?
#
loop_
_entity_poly.entity_id
_entity_poly.type
_entity_poly.pdbx_seq_one_letter_code
_entity_poly.pdbx_strand_id
1 'polypeptide(L)'
;MSVNVSQEVLYDFKTIEQKWQDKWLSQATYKVSTDSDKEKYYVLEMFPYPSGRIHMGHVRNYSIGDVVARYKRFRGFNVLHPMGWDSFGLPAENAAIKNNTHPARWTYDNIDYMRHQLRQLGLSYDWEREVATCNPKYYKWEQQIFLEMYEKGLVYQKATTVNWCESCHTVLANEQVIEGTCWRCDELVEARNMTGWFFKITDYAEELLDDLDKLGGWPDKVVTMQRNWIGKSTGLQCDFPVADSDEKLSIFTTRPDTIFGVTFMSIAPEHPLLKSLLKDNPREQEIRDFTARIISEKQQQS
;
A
#
# COMPACT_ATOMS: atom_id res chain seq x y z
N MET A 1 68.14 25.35 5.68
CA MET A 1 67.49 24.05 5.92
C MET A 1 66.01 24.23 5.64
N SER A 2 65.58 23.82 4.46
CA SER A 2 64.18 23.88 4.02
C SER A 2 63.41 22.75 4.71
N VAL A 3 62.46 23.11 5.56
CA VAL A 3 61.54 22.17 6.19
C VAL A 3 60.57 21.71 5.10
N ASN A 4 60.68 20.43 4.74
CA ASN A 4 59.79 19.77 3.79
C ASN A 4 58.45 19.54 4.50
N VAL A 5 57.46 20.41 4.24
CA VAL A 5 56.11 20.24 4.77
C VAL A 5 55.49 19.04 4.06
N SER A 6 55.26 17.95 4.79
CA SER A 6 54.55 16.78 4.29
C SER A 6 53.20 17.22 3.72
N GLN A 7 52.95 16.97 2.42
CA GLN A 7 51.64 17.16 1.82
C GLN A 7 50.59 16.40 2.63
N GLU A 8 49.57 17.10 3.13
CA GLU A 8 48.39 16.46 3.72
C GLU A 8 47.76 15.55 2.66
N VAL A 9 47.72 14.25 2.94
CA VAL A 9 47.03 13.28 2.10
C VAL A 9 45.53 13.49 2.30
N LEU A 10 44.92 14.30 1.43
CA LEU A 10 43.48 14.50 1.39
C LEU A 10 42.78 13.17 1.06
N TYR A 11 41.66 12.89 1.75
CA TYR A 11 40.84 11.71 1.49
C TYR A 11 40.17 11.80 0.11
N ASP A 12 40.71 11.06 -0.87
CA ASP A 12 40.11 10.93 -2.21
C ASP A 12 38.99 9.88 -2.21
N PHE A 13 37.80 10.31 -1.82
CA PHE A 13 36.62 9.46 -1.79
C PHE A 13 36.30 8.85 -3.16
N LYS A 14 36.50 9.58 -4.26
CA LYS A 14 36.13 9.09 -5.61
C LYS A 14 36.91 7.83 -5.97
N THR A 15 38.21 7.86 -5.75
CA THR A 15 39.09 6.72 -6.06
C THR A 15 38.89 5.58 -5.06
N ILE A 16 38.70 5.90 -3.77
CA ILE A 16 38.55 4.90 -2.71
C ILE A 16 37.21 4.16 -2.83
N GLU A 17 36.10 4.89 -3.00
CA GLU A 17 34.75 4.32 -3.11
C GLU A 17 34.65 3.41 -4.34
N GLN A 18 35.05 3.90 -5.52
CA GLN A 18 35.02 3.13 -6.77
C GLN A 18 35.80 1.82 -6.65
N LYS A 19 37.03 1.88 -6.12
CA LYS A 19 37.88 0.70 -5.89
C LYS A 19 37.18 -0.37 -5.06
N TRP A 20 36.56 0.01 -3.93
CA TRP A 20 35.92 -0.95 -3.03
C TRP A 20 34.59 -1.47 -3.58
N GLN A 21 33.80 -0.62 -4.22
CA GLN A 21 32.55 -1.01 -4.89
C GLN A 21 32.81 -2.03 -6.00
N ASP A 22 33.80 -1.79 -6.86
CA ASP A 22 34.19 -2.73 -7.93
C ASP A 22 34.69 -4.06 -7.37
N LYS A 23 35.48 -4.02 -6.29
CA LYS A 23 35.94 -5.22 -5.61
C LYS A 23 34.77 -6.03 -5.04
N TRP A 24 33.82 -5.39 -4.35
CA TRP A 24 32.69 -6.09 -3.74
C TRP A 24 31.76 -6.70 -4.79
N LEU A 25 31.51 -5.99 -5.90
CA LEU A 25 30.70 -6.47 -7.02
C LEU A 25 31.35 -7.64 -7.74
N SER A 26 32.63 -7.50 -8.14
CA SER A 26 33.36 -8.56 -8.87
C SER A 26 33.54 -9.84 -8.04
N GLN A 27 33.65 -9.71 -6.72
CA GLN A 27 33.76 -10.85 -5.81
C GLN A 27 32.40 -11.37 -5.32
N ALA A 28 31.28 -10.79 -5.76
CA ALA A 28 29.95 -11.09 -5.24
C ALA A 28 29.91 -11.12 -3.69
N THR A 29 30.59 -10.17 -3.04
CA THR A 29 30.89 -10.20 -1.58
C THR A 29 29.65 -10.34 -0.71
N TYR A 30 28.51 -9.79 -1.17
CA TYR A 30 27.26 -9.77 -0.42
C TYR A 30 26.27 -10.87 -0.80
N LYS A 31 26.61 -11.69 -1.81
CA LYS A 31 25.82 -12.87 -2.20
C LYS A 31 25.56 -13.78 -1.01
N VAL A 32 24.31 -14.22 -0.85
CA VAL A 32 23.91 -15.09 0.26
C VAL A 32 23.54 -16.49 -0.24
N SER A 33 24.11 -17.50 0.42
CA SER A 33 23.78 -18.91 0.20
C SER A 33 22.71 -19.35 1.19
N THR A 34 21.77 -20.20 0.75
CA THR A 34 20.86 -20.91 1.65
C THR A 34 21.53 -22.10 2.35
N ASP A 35 22.66 -22.56 1.81
CA ASP A 35 23.52 -23.58 2.40
C ASP A 35 24.63 -22.88 3.20
N SER A 36 24.38 -22.68 4.50
CA SER A 36 25.30 -22.03 5.43
C SER A 36 25.02 -22.45 6.88
N ASP A 37 26.07 -22.77 7.63
CA ASP A 37 25.99 -23.09 9.08
C ASP A 37 25.83 -21.86 9.99
N LYS A 38 25.83 -20.65 9.41
CA LYS A 38 25.68 -19.39 10.14
C LYS A 38 24.21 -19.10 10.45
N GLU A 39 23.95 -18.43 11.57
CA GLU A 39 22.61 -17.98 11.91
C GLU A 39 22.06 -17.01 10.84
N LYS A 40 20.86 -17.29 10.32
CA LYS A 40 20.24 -16.49 9.25
C LYS A 40 19.78 -15.13 9.76
N TYR A 41 19.88 -14.12 8.91
CA TYR A 41 19.30 -12.80 9.17
C TYR A 41 18.77 -12.20 7.87
N TYR A 42 17.54 -11.67 7.88
CA TYR A 42 16.95 -11.00 6.71
C TYR A 42 16.72 -9.53 7.06
N VAL A 43 17.45 -8.63 6.40
CA VAL A 43 17.19 -7.19 6.41
C VAL A 43 16.48 -6.83 5.11
N LEU A 44 15.39 -6.07 5.21
CA LEU A 44 14.63 -5.59 4.07
C LEU A 44 14.12 -4.18 4.31
N GLU A 45 14.36 -3.31 3.35
CA GLU A 45 13.68 -2.04 3.18
C GLU A 45 12.56 -2.17 2.14
N MET A 46 11.55 -1.31 2.24
CA MET A 46 10.56 -1.17 1.16
C MET A 46 11.29 -0.77 -0.13
N PHE A 47 11.23 -1.63 -1.14
CA PHE A 47 11.82 -1.42 -2.46
C PHE A 47 11.18 -0.25 -3.23
N PRO A 48 11.92 0.44 -4.11
CA PRO A 48 11.44 1.68 -4.72
C PRO A 48 10.54 1.45 -5.93
N TYR A 49 9.67 2.43 -6.18
CA TYR A 49 9.08 2.66 -7.50
C TYR A 49 10.14 3.22 -8.47
N PRO A 50 10.33 2.63 -9.67
CA PRO A 50 11.27 3.13 -10.67
C PRO A 50 10.68 4.30 -11.48
N SER A 51 10.22 5.35 -10.79
CA SER A 51 9.57 6.52 -11.39
C SER A 51 10.55 7.60 -11.88
N GLY A 52 11.85 7.43 -11.63
CA GLY A 52 12.88 8.35 -12.09
C GLY A 52 14.23 8.08 -11.44
N ARG A 53 14.67 8.97 -10.55
CA ARG A 53 15.97 8.91 -9.85
C ARG A 53 15.79 8.66 -8.36
N ILE A 54 16.81 8.12 -7.70
CA ILE A 54 16.79 8.09 -6.23
C ILE A 54 16.82 9.52 -5.67
N HIS A 55 16.30 9.69 -4.46
CA HIS A 55 16.21 10.98 -3.74
C HIS A 55 16.66 10.78 -2.29
N MET A 56 16.81 11.84 -1.50
CA MET A 56 17.36 11.73 -0.14
C MET A 56 16.56 10.83 0.80
N GLY A 57 15.23 10.70 0.59
CA GLY A 57 14.42 9.68 1.27
C GLY A 57 14.91 8.25 1.04
N HIS A 58 15.23 7.88 -0.21
CA HIS A 58 15.83 6.58 -0.56
C HIS A 58 17.19 6.39 0.12
N VAL A 59 18.07 7.39 0.03
CA VAL A 59 19.40 7.35 0.66
C VAL A 59 19.27 7.09 2.16
N ARG A 60 18.38 7.81 2.85
CA ARG A 60 18.14 7.62 4.28
C ARG A 60 17.63 6.21 4.59
N ASN A 61 16.61 5.74 3.87
CA ASN A 61 15.99 4.43 4.12
C ASN A 61 17.01 3.29 3.95
N TYR A 62 17.69 3.26 2.81
CA TYR A 62 18.62 2.19 2.44
C TYR A 62 19.94 2.23 3.20
N SER A 63 20.41 3.41 3.62
CA SER A 63 21.61 3.49 4.46
C SER A 63 21.36 2.90 5.85
N ILE A 64 20.14 3.04 6.39
CA ILE A 64 19.78 2.46 7.69
C ILE A 64 19.82 0.93 7.63
N GLY A 65 19.18 0.31 6.64
CA GLY A 65 19.22 -1.15 6.51
C GLY A 65 20.62 -1.66 6.15
N ASP A 66 21.39 -0.93 5.34
CA ASP A 66 22.79 -1.28 5.06
C ASP A 66 23.67 -1.30 6.31
N VAL A 67 23.53 -0.32 7.20
CA VAL A 67 24.24 -0.31 8.49
C VAL A 67 23.90 -1.57 9.31
N VAL A 68 22.62 -1.95 9.37
CA VAL A 68 22.18 -3.17 10.07
C VAL A 68 22.72 -4.43 9.40
N ALA A 69 22.64 -4.51 8.06
CA ALA A 69 23.10 -5.66 7.29
C ALA A 69 24.60 -5.89 7.47
N ARG A 70 25.41 -4.83 7.38
CA ARG A 70 26.86 -4.88 7.62
C ARG A 70 27.18 -5.27 9.05
N TYR A 71 26.52 -4.64 10.03
CA TYR A 71 26.70 -4.98 11.43
C TYR A 71 26.43 -6.46 11.69
N LYS A 72 25.29 -6.99 11.22
CA LYS A 72 24.93 -8.41 11.39
C LYS A 72 25.92 -9.34 10.68
N ARG A 73 26.39 -8.98 9.49
CA ARG A 73 27.41 -9.76 8.77
C ARG A 73 28.73 -9.82 9.55
N PHE A 74 29.17 -8.70 10.13
CA PHE A 74 30.36 -8.67 11.00
C PHE A 74 30.17 -9.42 12.33
N ARG A 75 28.93 -9.57 12.80
CA ARG A 75 28.59 -10.41 13.96
C ARG A 75 28.48 -11.91 13.62
N GLY A 76 28.77 -12.31 12.38
CA GLY A 76 28.83 -13.72 11.97
C GLY A 76 27.53 -14.28 11.37
N PHE A 77 26.51 -13.46 11.15
CA PHE A 77 25.23 -13.91 10.57
C PHE A 77 25.33 -14.16 9.05
N ASN A 78 24.50 -15.06 8.55
CA ASN A 78 24.21 -15.23 7.12
C ASN A 78 23.12 -14.22 6.69
N VAL A 79 23.55 -13.06 6.19
CA VAL A 79 22.64 -11.93 5.95
C VAL A 79 22.12 -11.93 4.51
N LEU A 80 20.81 -12.10 4.35
CA LEU A 80 20.06 -11.74 3.15
C LEU A 80 19.70 -10.25 3.23
N HIS A 81 20.20 -9.48 2.28
CA HIS A 81 19.91 -8.05 2.11
C HIS A 81 19.63 -7.82 0.61
N PRO A 82 18.38 -8.00 0.15
CA PRO A 82 18.03 -7.94 -1.26
C PRO A 82 17.56 -6.54 -1.66
N MET A 83 17.46 -6.33 -2.97
CA MET A 83 16.81 -5.15 -3.55
C MET A 83 15.95 -5.60 -4.72
N GLY A 84 14.93 -4.82 -5.06
CA GLY A 84 14.13 -5.04 -6.25
C GLY A 84 13.46 -3.74 -6.68
N TRP A 85 12.44 -3.86 -7.53
CA TRP A 85 11.75 -2.71 -8.11
C TRP A 85 10.25 -2.96 -8.13
N ASP A 86 9.50 -2.10 -7.45
CA ASP A 86 8.04 -2.09 -7.54
C ASP A 86 7.64 -1.37 -8.84
N SER A 87 7.60 -2.12 -9.93
CA SER A 87 7.74 -1.60 -11.27
C SER A 87 6.47 -1.67 -12.13
N PHE A 88 5.33 -1.97 -11.50
CA PHE A 88 4.00 -1.82 -12.07
C PHE A 88 3.27 -0.61 -11.50
N GLY A 89 2.09 -0.34 -12.07
CA GLY A 89 1.18 0.67 -11.57
C GLY A 89 1.44 2.08 -12.10
N LEU A 90 0.55 2.95 -11.65
CA LEU A 90 0.36 4.27 -12.22
C LEU A 90 1.53 5.25 -12.04
N PRO A 91 2.40 5.17 -11.02
CA PRO A 91 3.60 6.02 -10.98
C PRO A 91 4.51 5.82 -12.20
N ALA A 92 4.75 4.58 -12.61
CA ALA A 92 5.57 4.27 -13.78
C ALA A 92 4.86 4.61 -15.08
N GLU A 93 3.56 4.32 -15.17
CA GLU A 93 2.72 4.61 -16.34
C GLU A 93 2.58 6.13 -16.58
N ASN A 94 2.21 6.90 -15.56
CA ASN A 94 2.06 8.35 -15.67
C ASN A 94 3.37 9.04 -16.04
N ALA A 95 4.49 8.58 -15.47
CA ALA A 95 5.80 9.11 -15.82
C ALA A 95 6.17 8.78 -17.27
N ALA A 96 5.83 7.59 -17.77
CA ALA A 96 6.04 7.23 -19.16
C ALA A 96 5.18 8.06 -20.13
N ILE A 97 3.90 8.28 -19.80
CA ILE A 97 2.99 9.16 -20.56
C ILE A 97 3.55 10.58 -20.62
N LYS A 98 3.94 11.15 -19.47
CA LYS A 98 4.50 12.52 -19.39
C LYS A 98 5.77 12.68 -20.23
N ASN A 99 6.55 11.61 -20.39
CA ASN A 99 7.79 11.61 -21.17
C ASN A 99 7.60 11.04 -22.59
N ASN A 100 6.36 10.85 -23.03
CA ASN A 100 5.99 10.34 -24.35
C ASN A 100 6.76 9.08 -24.76
N THR A 101 6.82 8.10 -23.86
CA THR A 101 7.56 6.85 -24.05
C THR A 101 6.73 5.65 -23.58
N HIS A 102 7.12 4.45 -24.04
CA HIS A 102 6.44 3.22 -23.63
C HIS A 102 6.76 2.89 -22.16
N PRO A 103 5.76 2.57 -21.30
CA PRO A 103 5.97 2.31 -19.87
C PRO A 103 7.06 1.27 -19.58
N ALA A 104 7.08 0.16 -20.32
CA ALA A 104 8.13 -0.86 -20.14
C ALA A 104 9.55 -0.28 -20.35
N ARG A 105 9.76 0.51 -21.41
CA ARG A 105 11.07 1.10 -21.69
C ARG A 105 11.47 2.09 -20.60
N TRP A 106 10.56 3.01 -20.25
CA TRP A 106 10.77 3.98 -19.18
C TRP A 106 11.15 3.31 -17.86
N THR A 107 10.40 2.27 -17.48
CA THR A 107 10.64 1.51 -16.26
C THR A 107 12.01 0.85 -16.25
N TYR A 108 12.41 0.15 -17.32
CA TYR A 108 13.73 -0.50 -17.36
C TYR A 108 14.89 0.50 -17.41
N ASP A 109 14.74 1.61 -18.14
CA ASP A 109 15.74 2.69 -18.18
C ASP A 109 15.95 3.30 -16.78
N ASN A 110 14.87 3.52 -16.03
CA ASN A 110 14.93 4.02 -14.65
C ASN A 110 15.49 2.99 -13.67
N ILE A 111 15.11 1.72 -13.80
CA ILE A 111 15.69 0.62 -13.01
C ILE A 111 17.21 0.61 -13.18
N ASP A 112 17.70 0.66 -14.42
CA ASP A 112 19.14 0.65 -14.71
C ASP A 112 19.85 1.85 -14.11
N TYR A 113 19.25 3.04 -14.23
CA TYR A 113 19.79 4.27 -13.66
C TYR A 113 19.84 4.23 -12.13
N MET A 114 18.72 3.88 -11.48
CA MET A 114 18.63 3.79 -10.03
C MET A 114 19.55 2.71 -9.48
N ARG A 115 19.68 1.56 -10.17
CA ARG A 115 20.65 0.51 -9.80
C ARG A 115 22.07 1.06 -9.77
N HIS A 116 22.45 1.84 -10.77
CA HIS A 116 23.78 2.47 -10.81
C HIS A 116 23.97 3.42 -9.61
N GLN A 117 22.98 4.29 -9.32
CA GLN A 117 23.06 5.20 -8.17
C GLN A 117 23.15 4.44 -6.83
N LEU A 118 22.37 3.37 -6.64
CA LEU A 118 22.42 2.56 -5.42
C LEU A 118 23.77 1.83 -5.28
N ARG A 119 24.37 1.38 -6.38
CA ARG A 119 25.73 0.81 -6.36
C ARG A 119 26.79 1.85 -6.01
N GLN A 120 26.66 3.09 -6.50
CA GLN A 120 27.55 4.20 -6.14
C GLN A 120 27.48 4.60 -4.66
N LEU A 121 26.36 4.32 -3.99
CA LEU A 121 26.27 4.47 -2.52
C LEU A 121 26.99 3.37 -1.75
N GLY A 122 27.46 2.30 -2.43
CA GLY A 122 28.16 1.19 -1.80
C GLY A 122 27.28 0.30 -0.92
N LEU A 123 25.97 0.23 -1.19
CA LEU A 123 25.03 -0.59 -0.42
C LEU A 123 25.30 -2.10 -0.59
N SER A 124 25.18 -2.85 0.49
CA SER A 124 25.56 -4.27 0.61
C SER A 124 24.49 -5.25 0.14
N TYR A 125 23.88 -4.98 -1.01
CA TYR A 125 22.82 -5.82 -1.57
C TYR A 125 23.34 -7.09 -2.25
N ASP A 126 22.56 -8.17 -2.14
CA ASP A 126 22.68 -9.35 -2.98
C ASP A 126 21.96 -9.11 -4.32
N TRP A 127 22.70 -8.57 -5.30
CA TRP A 127 22.18 -8.28 -6.64
C TRP A 127 21.80 -9.53 -7.45
N GLU A 128 22.18 -10.74 -7.04
CA GLU A 128 21.70 -11.97 -7.72
C GLU A 128 20.22 -12.26 -7.42
N ARG A 129 19.67 -11.64 -6.37
CA ARG A 129 18.27 -11.77 -5.96
C ARG A 129 17.41 -10.59 -6.39
N GLU A 130 17.91 -9.78 -7.32
CA GLU A 130 17.19 -8.64 -7.85
C GLU A 130 15.92 -9.07 -8.60
N VAL A 131 14.80 -8.42 -8.28
CA VAL A 131 13.50 -8.66 -8.94
C VAL A 131 12.90 -7.34 -9.43
N ALA A 132 12.11 -7.41 -10.50
CA ALA A 132 11.24 -6.33 -10.95
C ALA A 132 9.82 -6.89 -11.10
N THR A 133 8.83 -6.27 -10.46
CA THR A 133 7.46 -6.82 -10.42
C THR A 133 6.81 -6.90 -11.79
N CYS A 134 7.21 -6.01 -12.72
CA CYS A 134 6.76 -6.02 -14.12
C CYS A 134 7.36 -7.13 -15.00
N ASN A 135 8.29 -7.93 -14.48
CA ASN A 135 8.89 -9.04 -15.22
C ASN A 135 7.93 -10.26 -15.22
N PRO A 136 7.64 -10.89 -16.38
CA PRO A 136 6.80 -12.10 -16.43
C PRO A 136 7.26 -13.24 -15.53
N LYS A 137 8.57 -13.34 -15.24
CA LYS A 137 9.11 -14.33 -14.31
C LYS A 137 8.66 -14.11 -12.85
N TYR A 138 8.28 -12.87 -12.51
CA TYR A 138 7.75 -12.48 -11.21
C TYR A 138 6.23 -12.62 -11.17
N TYR A 139 5.50 -11.82 -11.97
CA TYR A 139 4.04 -11.72 -11.85
C TYR A 139 3.28 -12.99 -12.24
N LYS A 140 3.90 -13.94 -12.95
CA LYS A 140 3.26 -15.25 -13.19
C LYS A 140 2.85 -15.95 -11.89
N TRP A 141 3.59 -15.71 -10.79
CA TRP A 141 3.29 -16.28 -9.48
C TRP A 141 2.14 -15.55 -8.80
N GLU A 142 2.01 -14.24 -9.00
CA GLU A 142 0.87 -13.46 -8.49
C GLU A 142 -0.43 -13.86 -9.20
N GLN A 143 -0.36 -14.13 -10.52
CA GLN A 143 -1.47 -14.67 -11.30
C GLN A 143 -1.87 -16.05 -10.80
N GLN A 144 -0.90 -16.93 -10.50
CA GLN A 144 -1.18 -18.24 -9.93
C GLN A 144 -1.84 -18.13 -8.55
N ILE A 145 -1.30 -17.30 -7.64
CA ILE A 145 -1.89 -17.10 -6.30
C ILE A 145 -3.30 -16.54 -6.41
N PHE A 146 -3.55 -15.59 -7.32
CA PHE A 146 -4.88 -15.05 -7.58
C PHE A 146 -5.86 -16.14 -8.00
N LEU A 147 -5.48 -17.01 -8.95
CA LEU A 147 -6.31 -18.12 -9.40
C LEU A 147 -6.59 -19.13 -8.27
N GLU A 148 -5.58 -19.50 -7.49
CA GLU A 148 -5.76 -20.39 -6.34
C GLU A 148 -6.68 -19.79 -5.26
N MET A 149 -6.57 -18.47 -5.00
CA MET A 149 -7.47 -17.77 -4.08
C MET A 149 -8.89 -17.66 -4.64
N TYR A 150 -9.04 -17.47 -5.95
CA TYR A 150 -10.33 -17.46 -6.63
C TYR A 150 -11.02 -18.83 -6.55
N GLU A 151 -10.30 -19.92 -6.83
CA GLU A 151 -10.80 -21.30 -6.71
C GLU A 151 -11.24 -21.63 -5.29
N LYS A 152 -10.57 -21.07 -4.27
CA LYS A 152 -10.93 -21.20 -2.86
C LYS A 152 -12.03 -20.23 -2.40
N GLY A 153 -12.55 -19.39 -3.30
CA GLY A 153 -13.59 -18.41 -2.99
C GLY A 153 -13.12 -17.24 -2.11
N LEU A 154 -11.81 -17.02 -1.99
CA LEU A 154 -11.19 -15.88 -1.29
C LEU A 154 -11.09 -14.64 -2.19
N VAL A 155 -11.15 -14.83 -3.51
CA VAL A 155 -11.31 -13.76 -4.50
C VAL A 155 -12.68 -13.89 -5.15
N TYR A 156 -13.36 -12.77 -5.36
CA TYR A 156 -14.69 -12.76 -5.97
C TYR A 156 -14.94 -11.46 -6.75
N GLN A 157 -15.89 -11.51 -7.70
CA GLN A 157 -16.39 -10.32 -8.38
C GLN A 157 -17.61 -9.77 -7.67
N LYS A 158 -17.69 -8.44 -7.58
CA LYS A 158 -18.86 -7.74 -7.07
C LYS A 158 -19.05 -6.43 -7.84
N ALA A 159 -20.30 -6.14 -8.20
CA ALA A 159 -20.69 -4.80 -8.61
C ALA A 159 -20.75 -3.92 -7.37
N THR A 160 -19.93 -2.86 -7.35
CA THR A 160 -19.92 -1.90 -6.26
C THR A 160 -19.71 -0.50 -6.81
N THR A 161 -20.08 0.48 -6.01
CA THR A 161 -19.60 1.84 -6.19
C THR A 161 -18.12 1.86 -5.80
N VAL A 162 -17.28 2.33 -6.70
CA VAL A 162 -15.83 2.47 -6.52
C VAL A 162 -15.43 3.94 -6.60
N ASN A 163 -14.33 4.27 -5.94
CA ASN A 163 -13.66 5.56 -6.06
C ASN A 163 -12.95 5.62 -7.40
N TRP A 164 -13.28 6.59 -8.24
CA TRP A 164 -12.75 6.75 -9.59
C TRP A 164 -12.05 8.09 -9.72
N CYS A 165 -10.81 8.08 -10.19
CA CYS A 165 -10.11 9.30 -10.55
C CYS A 165 -10.15 9.48 -12.07
N GLU A 166 -10.86 10.51 -12.56
CA GLU A 166 -10.99 10.76 -14.00
C GLU A 166 -9.65 11.14 -14.62
N SER A 167 -8.85 11.97 -13.96
CA SER A 167 -7.53 12.38 -14.44
C SER A 167 -6.55 11.20 -14.57
N CYS A 168 -6.61 10.23 -13.65
CA CYS A 168 -5.77 9.02 -13.70
C CYS A 168 -6.42 7.86 -14.47
N HIS A 169 -7.68 7.99 -14.92
CA HIS A 169 -8.49 6.94 -15.53
C HIS A 169 -8.43 5.59 -14.81
N THR A 170 -8.61 5.60 -13.48
CA THR A 170 -8.42 4.40 -12.67
C THR A 170 -9.29 4.36 -11.43
N VAL A 171 -9.52 3.14 -10.93
CA VAL A 171 -10.15 2.89 -9.63
C VAL A 171 -9.12 3.11 -8.52
N LEU A 172 -9.53 3.76 -7.45
CA LEU A 172 -8.77 3.93 -6.21
C LEU A 172 -9.36 3.04 -5.11
N ALA A 173 -8.49 2.43 -4.31
CA ALA A 173 -8.92 1.83 -3.04
C ALA A 173 -9.28 2.94 -2.03
N ASN A 174 -9.98 2.62 -0.94
CA ASN A 174 -10.32 3.62 0.09
C ASN A 174 -9.05 4.26 0.69
N GLU A 175 -7.98 3.47 0.84
CA GLU A 175 -6.67 3.89 1.33
C GLU A 175 -5.95 4.89 0.39
N GLN A 176 -6.44 5.02 -0.85
CA GLN A 176 -5.87 5.87 -1.89
C GLN A 176 -6.66 7.17 -2.09
N VAL A 177 -7.71 7.39 -1.29
CA VAL A 177 -8.46 8.64 -1.25
C VAL A 177 -8.11 9.38 0.03
N ILE A 178 -7.59 10.60 -0.11
CA ILE A 178 -7.14 11.44 1.00
C ILE A 178 -7.98 12.71 0.95
N GLU A 179 -8.83 12.90 1.96
CA GLU A 179 -9.73 14.07 2.07
C GLU A 179 -10.60 14.26 0.80
N GLY A 180 -11.13 13.16 0.23
CA GLY A 180 -11.96 13.19 -0.99
C GLY A 180 -11.19 13.35 -2.31
N THR A 181 -9.86 13.39 -2.26
CA THR A 181 -9.00 13.58 -3.44
C THR A 181 -8.09 12.38 -3.69
N CYS A 182 -7.67 12.24 -4.95
CA CYS A 182 -6.71 11.21 -5.35
C CYS A 182 -5.35 11.47 -4.73
N TRP A 183 -4.78 10.49 -4.01
CA TRP A 183 -3.46 10.58 -3.33
C TRP A 183 -2.26 10.98 -4.21
N ARG A 184 -2.43 11.07 -5.54
CA ARG A 184 -1.34 11.36 -6.49
C ARG A 184 -1.49 12.66 -7.25
N CYS A 185 -2.71 12.97 -7.70
CA CYS A 185 -2.96 14.12 -8.55
C CYS A 185 -3.80 15.19 -7.87
N ASP A 186 -4.22 14.96 -6.62
CA ASP A 186 -4.99 15.90 -5.80
C ASP A 186 -6.33 16.33 -6.42
N GLU A 187 -6.77 15.66 -7.49
CA GLU A 187 -8.07 15.86 -8.14
C GLU A 187 -9.18 15.15 -7.36
N LEU A 188 -10.39 15.71 -7.43
CA LEU A 188 -11.57 15.13 -6.82
C LEU A 188 -11.85 13.72 -7.35
N VAL A 189 -12.19 12.84 -6.42
CA VAL A 189 -12.59 11.47 -6.72
C VAL A 189 -14.09 11.43 -6.98
N GLU A 190 -14.50 10.72 -8.03
CA GLU A 190 -15.89 10.49 -8.40
C GLU A 190 -16.30 9.06 -8.01
N ALA A 191 -17.56 8.87 -7.66
CA ALA A 191 -18.11 7.53 -7.49
C ALA A 191 -18.57 6.95 -8.83
N ARG A 192 -18.15 5.73 -9.16
CA ARG A 192 -18.65 4.98 -10.32
C ARG A 192 -19.11 3.59 -9.95
N ASN A 193 -20.22 3.14 -10.54
CA ASN A 193 -20.66 1.77 -10.39
C ASN A 193 -19.90 0.88 -11.38
N MET A 194 -19.11 -0.05 -10.86
CA MET A 194 -18.28 -0.95 -11.66
C MET A 194 -18.25 -2.36 -11.05
N THR A 195 -18.08 -3.36 -11.90
CA THR A 195 -17.78 -4.72 -11.45
C THR A 195 -16.28 -4.84 -11.29
N GLY A 196 -15.83 -5.08 -10.06
CA GLY A 196 -14.41 -5.23 -9.71
C GLY A 196 -14.12 -6.57 -9.05
N TRP A 197 -12.83 -6.87 -8.91
CA TRP A 197 -12.31 -8.02 -8.15
C TRP A 197 -11.98 -7.62 -6.72
N PHE A 198 -12.34 -8.45 -5.75
CA PHE A 198 -12.14 -8.21 -4.33
C PHE A 198 -11.50 -9.43 -3.66
N PHE A 199 -10.61 -9.17 -2.70
CA PHE A 199 -10.15 -10.18 -1.75
C PHE A 199 -11.04 -10.15 -0.51
N LYS A 200 -11.41 -11.32 0.00
CA LYS A 200 -12.12 -11.48 1.28
C LYS A 200 -11.19 -11.30 2.48
N ILE A 201 -10.50 -10.16 2.54
CA ILE A 201 -9.63 -9.82 3.67
C ILE A 201 -10.42 -9.76 4.99
N THR A 202 -11.72 -9.47 4.92
CA THR A 202 -12.62 -9.47 6.08
C THR A 202 -12.78 -10.84 6.73
N ASP A 203 -12.61 -11.94 5.99
CA ASP A 203 -12.63 -13.30 6.57
C ASP A 203 -11.42 -13.52 7.51
N TYR A 204 -10.38 -12.69 7.37
CA TYR A 204 -9.16 -12.70 8.18
C TYR A 204 -9.09 -11.52 9.16
N ALA A 205 -10.12 -10.68 9.27
CA ALA A 205 -10.05 -9.46 10.09
C ALA A 205 -9.79 -9.76 11.58
N GLU A 206 -10.37 -10.84 12.10
CA GLU A 206 -10.15 -11.28 13.50
C GLU A 206 -8.71 -11.73 13.71
N GLU A 207 -8.21 -12.61 12.83
CA GLU A 207 -6.83 -13.12 12.89
C GLU A 207 -5.82 -11.97 12.77
N LEU A 208 -6.03 -11.05 11.82
CA LEU A 208 -5.19 -9.87 11.64
C LEU A 208 -5.20 -8.97 12.87
N LEU A 209 -6.34 -8.82 13.57
CA LEU A 209 -6.45 -8.00 14.76
C LEU A 209 -5.77 -8.63 15.97
N ASP A 210 -6.00 -9.92 16.20
CA ASP A 210 -5.43 -10.67 17.32
C ASP A 210 -3.90 -10.80 17.19
N ASP A 211 -3.41 -10.98 15.97
CA ASP A 211 -1.98 -11.15 15.72
C ASP A 211 -1.17 -9.86 15.89
N LEU A 212 -1.82 -8.69 15.94
CA LEU A 212 -1.16 -7.43 16.29
C LEU A 212 -0.51 -7.48 17.68
N ASP A 213 -1.06 -8.26 18.62
CA ASP A 213 -0.51 -8.41 19.97
C ASP A 213 0.79 -9.24 19.98
N LYS A 214 1.04 -10.02 18.91
CA LYS A 214 2.25 -10.84 18.75
C LYS A 214 3.43 -10.04 18.18
N LEU A 215 3.19 -8.82 17.65
CA LEU A 215 4.17 -7.99 16.97
C LEU A 215 5.07 -7.18 17.92
N GLY A 216 5.73 -7.84 18.88
CA GLY A 216 6.56 -7.18 19.90
C GLY A 216 7.76 -6.35 19.37
N GLY A 217 8.13 -6.50 18.09
CA GLY A 217 9.16 -5.71 17.43
C GLY A 217 8.64 -4.48 16.66
N TRP A 218 7.31 -4.26 16.63
CA TRP A 218 6.69 -3.18 15.87
C TRP A 218 6.45 -1.94 16.74
N PRO A 219 6.48 -0.71 16.16
CA PRO A 219 6.14 0.49 16.91
C PRO A 219 4.65 0.54 17.28
N ASP A 220 4.33 0.91 18.52
CA ASP A 220 2.95 1.00 19.04
C ASP A 220 2.04 1.88 18.18
N LYS A 221 2.60 2.95 17.59
CA LYS A 221 1.85 3.83 16.68
C LYS A 221 1.34 3.07 15.46
N VAL A 222 2.16 2.21 14.86
CA VAL A 222 1.79 1.42 13.68
C VAL A 222 0.73 0.39 14.05
N VAL A 223 0.93 -0.30 15.17
CA VAL A 223 -0.03 -1.28 15.70
C VAL A 223 -1.39 -0.62 15.97
N THR A 224 -1.39 0.55 16.61
CA THR A 224 -2.61 1.30 16.92
C THR A 224 -3.33 1.77 15.65
N MET A 225 -2.60 2.26 14.64
CA MET A 225 -3.20 2.63 13.36
C MET A 225 -3.88 1.43 12.69
N GLN A 226 -3.26 0.24 12.71
CA GLN A 226 -3.86 -0.99 12.17
C GLN A 226 -5.10 -1.43 12.95
N ARG A 227 -5.07 -1.41 14.29
CA ARG A 227 -6.26 -1.72 15.12
C ARG A 227 -7.44 -0.80 14.79
N ASN A 228 -7.18 0.50 14.70
CA ASN A 228 -8.21 1.49 14.38
C ASN A 228 -8.73 1.33 12.95
N TRP A 229 -7.85 0.98 12.00
CA TRP A 229 -8.22 0.71 10.60
C TRP A 229 -9.13 -0.51 10.47
N ILE A 230 -8.80 -1.61 11.14
CA ILE A 230 -9.67 -2.82 11.18
C ILE A 230 -11.00 -2.49 11.86
N GLY A 231 -10.98 -1.68 12.92
CA GLY A 231 -12.20 -1.05 13.45
C GLY A 231 -13.24 -2.04 13.99
N LYS A 232 -12.80 -3.18 14.55
CA LYS A 232 -13.70 -4.19 15.10
C LYS A 232 -14.57 -3.57 16.19
N SER A 233 -15.88 -3.79 16.07
CA SER A 233 -16.86 -3.39 17.07
C SER A 233 -17.82 -4.54 17.38
N THR A 234 -18.21 -4.63 18.64
CA THR A 234 -19.23 -5.58 19.11
C THR A 234 -20.43 -4.78 19.58
N GLY A 235 -21.61 -5.22 19.19
CA GLY A 235 -22.84 -4.48 19.43
C GLY A 235 -24.07 -5.36 19.28
N LEU A 236 -25.22 -4.71 19.26
CA LEU A 236 -26.51 -5.34 19.06
C LEU A 236 -27.03 -4.99 17.67
N GLN A 237 -27.41 -6.03 16.92
CA GLN A 237 -28.33 -5.88 15.80
C GLN A 237 -29.76 -6.04 16.32
N CYS A 238 -30.63 -5.08 16.03
CA CYS A 238 -32.03 -5.16 16.42
C CYS A 238 -32.94 -4.56 15.35
N ASP A 239 -34.18 -5.05 15.31
CA ASP A 239 -35.18 -4.65 14.35
C ASP A 239 -36.19 -3.71 14.99
N PHE A 240 -36.46 -2.60 14.31
CA PHE A 240 -37.59 -1.73 14.64
C PHE A 240 -38.71 -1.93 13.63
N PRO A 241 -39.95 -2.18 14.07
CA PRO A 241 -41.08 -2.26 13.17
C PRO A 241 -41.35 -0.88 12.55
N VAL A 242 -41.61 -0.86 11.24
CA VAL A 242 -42.08 0.34 10.55
C VAL A 242 -43.58 0.47 10.82
N ALA A 243 -44.02 1.64 11.29
CA ALA A 243 -45.45 1.88 11.53
C ALA A 243 -46.27 1.64 10.26
N ASP A 244 -47.44 1.00 10.41
CA ASP A 244 -48.37 0.72 9.32
C ASP A 244 -47.79 -0.12 8.16
N SER A 245 -46.76 -0.93 8.44
CA SER A 245 -46.10 -1.81 7.47
C SER A 245 -45.60 -3.09 8.15
N ASP A 246 -45.47 -4.18 7.38
CA ASP A 246 -44.79 -5.41 7.82
C ASP A 246 -43.25 -5.30 7.70
N GLU A 247 -42.76 -4.18 7.17
CA GLU A 247 -41.33 -3.91 7.04
C GLU A 247 -40.67 -3.63 8.40
N LYS A 248 -39.36 -3.92 8.46
CA LYS A 248 -38.53 -3.69 9.64
C LYS A 248 -37.29 -2.92 9.23
N LEU A 249 -36.90 -1.95 10.06
CA LEU A 249 -35.61 -1.28 9.95
C LEU A 249 -34.63 -1.94 10.93
N SER A 250 -33.73 -2.77 10.39
CA SER A 250 -32.62 -3.34 11.16
C SER A 250 -31.54 -2.30 11.37
N ILE A 251 -31.12 -2.11 12.62
CA ILE A 251 -29.98 -1.26 12.98
C ILE A 251 -28.87 -2.08 13.63
N PHE A 252 -27.66 -1.52 13.65
CA PHE A 252 -26.56 -1.96 14.50
C PHE A 252 -26.15 -0.83 15.44
N THR A 253 -25.94 -1.14 16.72
CA THR A 253 -25.42 -0.18 17.70
C THR A 253 -24.43 -0.83 18.65
N THR A 254 -23.32 -0.14 18.94
CA THR A 254 -22.36 -0.53 19.99
C THR A 254 -22.80 -0.10 21.39
N ARG A 255 -23.94 0.63 21.48
CA ARG A 255 -24.53 1.14 22.73
C ARG A 255 -25.97 0.63 22.90
N PRO A 256 -26.17 -0.69 23.08
CA PRO A 256 -27.51 -1.24 23.31
C PRO A 256 -28.14 -0.76 24.61
N ASP A 257 -27.35 -0.31 25.57
CA ASP A 257 -27.80 0.28 26.83
C ASP A 257 -28.68 1.52 26.64
N THR A 258 -28.54 2.23 25.52
CA THR A 258 -29.30 3.45 25.23
C THR A 258 -30.55 3.20 24.38
N ILE A 259 -30.92 1.95 24.11
CA ILE A 259 -31.97 1.61 23.13
C ILE A 259 -33.36 2.18 23.51
N PHE A 260 -33.67 2.26 24.80
CA PHE A 260 -34.93 2.85 25.29
C PHE A 260 -34.98 4.38 25.19
N GLY A 261 -33.85 5.03 24.88
CA GLY A 261 -33.75 6.48 24.67
C GLY A 261 -33.80 6.91 23.22
N VAL A 262 -34.07 6.00 22.28
CA VAL A 262 -34.15 6.32 20.84
C VAL A 262 -35.36 7.22 20.58
N THR A 263 -35.11 8.42 20.06
CA THR A 263 -36.14 9.42 19.73
C THR A 263 -36.43 9.55 18.24
N PHE A 264 -35.47 9.16 17.39
CA PHE A 264 -35.61 9.10 15.94
C PHE A 264 -34.61 8.10 15.35
N MET A 265 -34.78 7.76 14.07
CA MET A 265 -33.82 6.98 13.30
C MET A 265 -33.36 7.77 12.09
N SER A 266 -32.10 7.59 11.71
CA SER A 266 -31.53 8.13 10.48
C SER A 266 -31.25 6.98 9.52
N ILE A 267 -31.68 7.15 8.27
CA ILE A 267 -31.52 6.17 7.21
C ILE A 267 -30.57 6.74 6.15
N ALA A 268 -29.71 5.89 5.59
CA ALA A 268 -28.83 6.31 4.51
C ALA A 268 -29.67 6.65 3.25
N PRO A 269 -29.28 7.68 2.47
CA PRO A 269 -29.94 8.03 1.21
C PRO A 269 -30.06 6.87 0.20
N GLU A 270 -29.13 5.92 0.26
CA GLU A 270 -29.06 4.75 -0.62
C GLU A 270 -29.83 3.54 -0.09
N HIS A 271 -30.43 3.63 1.10
CA HIS A 271 -31.05 2.49 1.77
C HIS A 271 -32.30 1.98 1.01
N PRO A 272 -32.48 0.67 0.80
CA PRO A 272 -33.59 0.13 0.00
C PRO A 272 -34.99 0.51 0.50
N LEU A 273 -35.20 0.53 1.83
CA LEU A 273 -36.48 0.90 2.46
C LEU A 273 -36.91 2.34 2.18
N LEU A 274 -36.00 3.23 1.74
CA LEU A 274 -36.38 4.60 1.42
C LEU A 274 -37.45 4.64 0.32
N LYS A 275 -37.46 3.68 -0.61
CA LYS A 275 -38.46 3.63 -1.68
C LYS A 275 -39.87 3.32 -1.16
N SER A 276 -40.01 2.42 -0.19
CA SER A 276 -41.30 2.07 0.42
C SER A 276 -41.77 3.17 1.36
N LEU A 277 -40.87 3.73 2.18
CA LEU A 277 -41.18 4.80 3.14
C LEU A 277 -41.62 6.12 2.49
N LEU A 278 -41.20 6.38 1.25
CA LEU A 278 -41.60 7.59 0.52
C LEU A 278 -42.92 7.46 -0.22
N LYS A 279 -43.47 6.26 -0.33
CA LYS A 279 -44.72 6.04 -1.05
C LYS A 279 -45.85 6.84 -0.41
N ASP A 280 -46.59 7.58 -1.22
CA ASP A 280 -47.71 8.43 -0.79
C ASP A 280 -47.31 9.56 0.19
N ASN A 281 -46.01 9.87 0.31
CA ASN A 281 -45.51 10.96 1.13
C ASN A 281 -45.62 12.30 0.37
N PRO A 282 -46.30 13.33 0.92
CA PRO A 282 -46.44 14.64 0.26
C PRO A 282 -45.11 15.33 -0.07
N ARG A 283 -44.02 14.97 0.62
CA ARG A 283 -42.66 15.50 0.43
C ARG A 283 -41.74 14.56 -0.35
N GLU A 284 -42.29 13.55 -1.02
CA GLU A 284 -41.51 12.55 -1.75
C GLU A 284 -40.48 13.19 -2.68
N GLN A 285 -40.90 14.14 -3.53
CA GLN A 285 -39.99 14.78 -4.48
C GLN A 285 -38.87 15.55 -3.79
N GLU A 286 -39.20 16.32 -2.75
CA GLU A 286 -38.22 17.08 -1.96
C GLU A 286 -37.17 16.16 -1.32
N ILE A 287 -37.60 15.02 -0.76
CA ILE A 287 -36.70 14.05 -0.14
C ILE A 287 -35.85 13.35 -1.21
N ARG A 288 -36.42 13.03 -2.38
CA ARG A 288 -35.65 12.47 -3.50
C ARG A 288 -34.57 13.43 -3.97
N ASP A 289 -34.89 14.70 -4.14
CA ASP A 289 -33.92 15.73 -4.54
C ASP A 289 -32.82 15.91 -3.49
N PHE A 290 -33.20 15.92 -2.19
CA PHE A 290 -32.25 15.94 -1.09
C PHE A 290 -31.33 14.71 -1.11
N THR A 291 -31.87 13.50 -1.26
CA THR A 291 -31.09 12.27 -1.28
C THR A 291 -30.14 12.21 -2.47
N ALA A 292 -30.58 12.63 -3.66
CA ALA A 292 -29.73 12.73 -4.84
C ALA A 292 -28.55 13.70 -4.60
N ARG A 293 -28.82 14.85 -3.98
CA ARG A 293 -27.77 15.82 -3.61
C ARG A 293 -26.80 15.24 -2.59
N ILE A 294 -27.29 14.62 -1.51
CA ILE A 294 -26.41 14.04 -0.47
C ILE A 294 -25.58 12.88 -1.02
N ILE A 295 -26.15 12.03 -1.87
CA ILE A 295 -25.40 10.95 -2.53
C ILE A 295 -24.27 11.58 -3.36
N SER A 296 -24.57 12.63 -4.13
CA SER A 296 -23.54 13.36 -4.89
C SER A 296 -22.48 14.02 -4.00
N GLU A 297 -22.85 14.60 -2.86
CA GLU A 297 -21.93 15.29 -1.94
C GLU A 297 -21.06 14.31 -1.15
N LYS A 298 -21.64 13.22 -0.63
CA LYS A 298 -20.92 12.17 0.10
C LYS A 298 -19.88 11.50 -0.80
N GLN A 299 -20.20 11.34 -2.08
CA GLN A 299 -19.28 10.81 -3.08
C GLN A 299 -18.10 11.74 -3.39
N GLN A 300 -18.18 13.03 -3.04
CA GLN A 300 -17.09 14.01 -3.19
C GLN A 300 -16.23 14.17 -1.92
N GLN A 301 -16.71 13.69 -0.77
CA GLN A 301 -16.06 13.86 0.55
C GLN A 301 -15.48 12.55 1.13
N SER A 302 -15.81 11.39 0.54
CA SER A 302 -15.25 10.08 0.90
C SER A 302 -13.95 9.85 0.14
#